data_AF-I1GM62-F1
#
_entry.id   AF-I1GM62-F1
#
_cell.length_a   1.000
_cell.length_b   1.000
_cell.length_c   1.000
_cell.angle_alpha   90.00
_cell.angle_beta   90.00
_cell.angle_gamma   90.00
#
_symmetry.space_group_name_H-M   'P 1'
#
loop_
_entity.id
_entity.type
_entity.pdbx_description
1 polymer ?
#
loop_
_entity_poly.entity_id
_entity_poly.type
_entity_poly.pdbx_seq_one_letter_code
_entity_poly.pdbx_strand_id
1 'polypeptide(L)'
;MGKEEAAAGKSQPECINSSNPFHECSDYCLHQIAEARRRLAEDLPDSRPPEERTVHPDCINANNPYHGCSEYCFRNIADAKAAIERGEQEHPAGGSGKSDGTLEQADGDDDSSRQEDTGADDGYPQMTEKQKKLFELQLKMNEARKANQQAMVAEKKRMEPRGESRGVSKQKWLDDRKKKIGKLLDSNGLDMSKSYMLDTQDMAEAKYKKWEKEPAPHGWDVFNQKTLYDAYKKRTKNIEVDMESYNKAKETDPEFYRDASSLQYGKVSKVAEPNIDRMVNELKERDEKRKSFSRRRKFNEDKDIDSINDRNEHFNKKIERAFGKYTLEIKNNLERGTALPD
;
A
#
# COMPACT_ATOMS: atom_id res chain seq x y z
N MET A 1 -41.47 27.30 48.00
CA MET A 1 -40.74 26.26 48.76
C MET A 1 -41.35 24.93 48.38
N GLY A 2 -40.52 23.96 47.99
CA GLY A 2 -40.94 22.64 47.53
C GLY A 2 -40.02 22.12 46.43
N LYS A 3 -38.75 21.85 46.76
CA LYS A 3 -37.90 20.99 45.94
C LYS A 3 -38.25 19.55 46.35
N GLU A 4 -38.83 18.79 45.44
CA GLU A 4 -38.96 17.33 45.59
C GLU A 4 -37.55 16.72 45.53
N GLU A 5 -37.07 16.24 46.67
CA GLU A 5 -35.88 15.40 46.74
C GLU A 5 -36.25 14.00 46.21
N ALA A 6 -35.84 13.71 44.97
CA ALA A 6 -35.92 12.36 44.42
C ALA A 6 -34.95 11.45 45.20
N ALA A 7 -35.50 10.44 45.86
CA ALA A 7 -34.75 9.41 46.57
C ALA A 7 -33.73 8.74 45.64
N ALA A 8 -32.45 8.75 46.04
CA ALA A 8 -31.39 8.02 45.36
C ALA A 8 -31.69 6.51 45.42
N GLY A 9 -32.17 5.96 44.30
CA GLY A 9 -32.51 4.54 44.15
C GLY A 9 -31.27 3.65 44.34
N LYS A 10 -31.48 2.50 44.99
CA LYS A 10 -30.47 1.49 45.34
C LYS A 10 -29.96 0.67 44.13
N SER A 11 -30.07 1.19 42.92
CA SER A 11 -29.56 0.56 41.69
C SER A 11 -28.15 1.04 41.39
N GLN A 12 -27.25 0.11 41.07
CA GLN A 12 -25.92 0.44 40.57
C GLN A 12 -26.02 1.10 39.18
N PRO A 13 -25.23 2.14 38.88
CA PRO A 13 -25.29 2.85 37.61
C PRO A 13 -24.94 1.96 36.40
N GLU A 14 -24.10 0.96 36.63
CA GLU A 14 -23.68 -0.05 35.64
C GLU A 14 -24.69 -1.19 35.45
N CYS A 15 -25.81 -1.17 36.17
CA CYS A 15 -26.86 -2.17 36.01
C CYS A 15 -27.62 -1.95 34.70
N ILE A 16 -27.95 -3.02 33.99
CA ILE A 16 -28.72 -2.95 32.73
C ILE A 16 -30.12 -2.34 32.92
N ASN A 17 -30.65 -2.39 34.14
CA ASN A 17 -31.96 -1.86 34.52
C ASN A 17 -31.85 -0.51 35.27
N SER A 18 -30.68 0.14 35.28
CA SER A 18 -30.45 1.42 35.99
C SER A 18 -31.27 2.59 35.43
N SER A 19 -31.82 2.46 34.22
CA SER A 19 -32.70 3.46 33.61
C SER A 19 -34.10 3.52 34.23
N ASN A 20 -34.48 2.55 35.07
CA ASN A 20 -35.75 2.56 35.80
C ASN A 20 -35.55 3.18 37.20
N PRO A 21 -36.14 4.34 37.51
CA PRO A 21 -35.98 5.04 38.81
C PRO A 21 -36.41 4.23 40.04
N PHE A 22 -37.25 3.20 39.86
CA PHE A 22 -37.73 2.33 40.95
C PHE A 22 -36.99 0.99 41.03
N HIS A 23 -35.95 0.79 40.20
CA HIS A 23 -35.20 -0.45 40.21
C HIS A 23 -34.28 -0.54 41.43
N GLU A 24 -34.30 -1.68 42.11
CA GLU A 24 -33.34 -2.07 43.14
C GLU A 24 -32.57 -3.28 42.61
N CYS A 25 -31.23 -3.19 42.59
CA CYS A 25 -30.40 -4.27 42.07
C CYS A 25 -30.59 -5.54 42.92
N SER A 26 -31.00 -6.63 42.30
CA SER A 26 -30.95 -7.96 42.92
C SER A 26 -29.53 -8.52 42.93
N ASP A 27 -29.26 -9.53 43.76
CA ASP A 27 -27.95 -10.20 43.86
C ASP A 27 -27.44 -10.71 42.50
N TYR A 28 -28.35 -11.10 41.62
CA TYR A 28 -28.02 -11.49 40.25
C TYR A 28 -27.44 -10.32 39.43
N CYS A 29 -28.03 -9.13 39.54
CA CYS A 29 -27.54 -7.92 38.87
C CYS A 29 -26.16 -7.52 39.41
N LEU A 30 -25.96 -7.64 40.73
CA LEU A 30 -24.67 -7.34 41.36
C LEU A 30 -23.58 -8.33 40.93
N HIS A 31 -23.91 -9.61 40.82
CA HIS A 31 -22.98 -10.63 40.33
C HIS A 31 -22.58 -10.38 38.86
N GLN A 32 -23.54 -10.01 38.02
CA GLN A 32 -23.27 -9.75 36.61
C GLN A 32 -22.38 -8.51 36.39
N ILE A 33 -22.58 -7.46 37.20
CA ILE A 33 -21.71 -6.27 37.21
C ILE A 33 -20.31 -6.63 37.69
N ALA A 34 -20.18 -7.44 38.76
CA ALA A 34 -18.90 -7.90 39.26
C ALA A 34 -18.14 -8.79 38.26
N GLU A 35 -18.85 -9.63 37.51
CA GLU A 35 -18.28 -10.45 36.44
C GLU A 35 -17.81 -9.60 35.25
N ALA A 36 -18.59 -8.58 34.86
CA ALA A 36 -18.21 -7.64 33.80
C ALA A 36 -16.96 -6.83 34.18
N ARG A 37 -16.87 -6.37 35.43
CA ARG A 37 -15.68 -5.67 35.95
C ARG A 37 -14.43 -6.56 35.98
N ARG A 38 -14.59 -7.85 36.32
CA ARG A 38 -13.48 -8.81 36.29
C ARG A 38 -12.95 -9.05 34.86
N ARG A 39 -13.84 -9.19 33.88
CA ARG A 39 -13.44 -9.32 32.46
C ARG A 39 -12.66 -8.10 31.98
N LEU A 40 -13.12 -6.89 32.33
CA LEU A 40 -12.40 -5.66 31.99
C LEU A 40 -11.03 -5.56 32.68
N ALA A 41 -10.86 -6.13 33.87
CA ALA A 41 -9.58 -6.18 34.58
C ALA A 41 -8.62 -7.23 34.01
N GLU A 42 -9.12 -8.33 33.44
CA GLU A 42 -8.29 -9.36 32.77
C GLU A 42 -7.83 -8.93 31.36
N ASP A 43 -8.56 -8.01 30.70
CA ASP A 43 -8.24 -7.48 29.37
C ASP A 43 -7.26 -6.28 29.39
N LEU A 44 -6.81 -5.83 30.56
CA LEU A 44 -5.77 -4.79 30.70
C LEU A 44 -4.37 -5.43 30.64
N PRO A 45 -3.50 -5.06 29.67
CA PRO A 45 -2.11 -5.51 29.70
C PRO A 45 -1.40 -4.95 30.93
N ASP A 46 -0.71 -5.82 31.66
CA ASP A 46 -0.01 -5.56 32.92
C ASP A 46 0.91 -4.32 32.82
N SER A 47 0.39 -3.16 33.25
CA SER A 47 1.11 -1.89 33.29
C SER A 47 1.87 -1.73 34.61
N ARG A 48 2.60 -2.78 35.01
CA ARG A 48 3.64 -2.65 36.04
C ARG A 48 4.93 -2.18 35.36
N PRO A 49 5.56 -1.08 35.82
CA PRO A 49 6.85 -0.67 35.29
C PRO A 49 7.87 -1.79 35.55
N PRO A 50 8.76 -2.14 34.60
CA PRO A 50 9.67 -3.26 34.79
C PRO A 50 10.67 -2.89 35.90
N GLU A 51 10.62 -3.62 37.02
CA GLU A 51 11.76 -3.69 37.93
C GLU A 51 13.00 -4.13 37.14
N GLU A 52 14.12 -3.48 37.41
CA GLU A 52 15.44 -3.66 36.81
C GLU A 52 15.78 -5.15 36.63
N ARG A 53 15.52 -5.67 35.42
CA ARG A 53 15.92 -7.01 35.00
C ARG A 53 17.15 -6.89 34.12
N THR A 54 18.30 -7.17 34.71
CA THR A 54 19.61 -7.14 34.06
C THR A 54 19.69 -8.22 32.99
N VAL A 55 19.46 -7.84 31.73
CA VAL A 55 19.76 -8.67 30.56
C VAL A 55 21.27 -8.88 30.48
N HIS A 56 21.72 -10.10 30.23
CA HIS A 56 23.15 -10.38 30.12
C HIS A 56 23.74 -9.67 28.89
N PRO A 57 24.87 -8.93 29.01
CA PRO A 57 25.40 -8.08 27.92
C PRO A 57 25.74 -8.85 26.64
N ASP A 58 26.12 -10.12 26.77
CA ASP A 58 26.43 -11.00 25.63
C ASP A 58 25.20 -11.71 25.02
N CYS A 59 23.98 -11.36 25.42
CA CYS A 59 22.77 -11.98 24.88
C CYS A 59 22.48 -11.50 23.45
N ILE A 60 22.17 -12.43 22.54
CA ILE A 60 21.78 -12.12 21.15
C ILE A 60 20.58 -11.15 21.06
N ASN A 61 19.74 -11.13 22.10
CA ASN A 61 18.55 -10.29 22.19
C ASN A 61 18.74 -9.10 23.16
N ALA A 62 19.98 -8.74 23.52
CA ALA A 62 20.28 -7.65 24.45
C ALA A 62 19.76 -6.27 23.97
N ASN A 63 19.61 -6.09 22.66
CA ASN A 63 19.10 -4.84 22.08
C ASN A 63 17.57 -4.67 22.21
N ASN A 64 16.84 -5.66 22.73
CA ASN A 64 15.41 -5.56 22.95
C ASN A 64 15.12 -5.18 24.42
N PRO A 65 14.62 -3.96 24.71
CA PRO A 65 14.34 -3.49 26.07
C PRO A 65 13.29 -4.31 26.84
N TYR A 66 12.51 -5.13 26.14
CA TYR A 66 11.48 -6.00 26.73
C TYR A 66 11.92 -7.46 26.85
N HIS A 67 13.18 -7.78 26.48
CA HIS A 67 13.67 -9.14 26.56
C HIS A 67 14.18 -9.49 27.96
N GLY A 68 13.69 -10.60 28.52
CA GLY A 68 14.31 -11.25 29.67
C GLY A 68 15.10 -12.47 29.20
N CYS A 69 16.37 -12.58 29.59
CA CYS A 69 17.17 -13.77 29.29
C CYS A 69 16.50 -15.02 29.88
N SER A 70 16.29 -16.04 29.05
CA SER A 70 15.83 -17.37 29.46
C SER A 70 17.01 -18.34 29.59
N GLU A 71 16.79 -19.52 30.16
CA GLU A 71 17.78 -20.62 30.24
C GLU A 71 18.45 -20.93 28.88
N TYR A 72 17.71 -20.76 27.79
CA TYR A 72 18.24 -20.90 26.44
C TYR A 72 19.30 -19.85 26.10
N CYS A 73 19.05 -18.59 26.48
CA CYS A 73 19.99 -17.49 26.28
C CYS A 73 21.29 -17.72 27.08
N PHE A 74 21.17 -18.19 28.32
CA PHE A 74 22.33 -18.49 29.17
C PHE A 74 23.16 -19.66 28.63
N ARG A 75 22.52 -20.72 28.12
CA ARG A 75 23.23 -21.84 27.49
C ARG A 75 24.00 -21.42 26.24
N ASN A 76 23.38 -20.61 25.38
CA ASN A 76 24.01 -20.14 24.15
C ASN A 76 25.21 -19.19 24.42
N ILE A 77 25.14 -18.39 25.48
CA ILE A 77 26.25 -17.54 25.93
C ILE A 77 27.40 -18.39 26.49
N ALA A 78 27.09 -19.44 27.27
CA ALA A 78 28.09 -20.37 27.79
C ALA A 78 28.80 -21.14 26.67
N ASP A 79 28.04 -21.60 25.67
CA ASP A 79 28.57 -22.32 24.51
C ASP A 79 29.48 -21.41 23.65
N ALA A 80 29.09 -20.14 23.45
CA ALA A 80 29.91 -19.15 22.75
C ALA A 80 31.20 -18.82 23.51
N LYS A 81 31.16 -18.71 24.85
CA LYS A 81 32.35 -18.47 25.67
C LYS A 81 33.29 -19.69 25.66
N ALA A 82 32.75 -20.90 25.75
CA ALA A 82 33.53 -22.13 25.65
C ALA A 82 34.14 -22.33 24.25
N ALA A 83 33.48 -21.86 23.19
CA ALA A 83 34.03 -21.87 21.83
C ALA A 83 35.22 -20.90 21.67
N ILE A 84 35.13 -19.72 22.29
CA ILE A 84 36.23 -18.73 22.30
C ILE A 84 37.44 -19.29 23.09
N GLU A 85 37.22 -19.96 24.22
CA GLU A 85 38.29 -20.60 25.00
C GLU A 85 38.95 -21.79 24.28
N ARG A 86 38.22 -22.47 23.40
CA ARG A 86 38.75 -23.55 22.56
C ARG A 86 39.46 -23.07 21.28
N GLY A 87 39.52 -21.76 21.04
CA GLY A 87 40.25 -21.17 19.92
C GLY A 87 39.62 -21.42 18.55
N GLU A 88 38.34 -21.77 18.49
CA GLU A 88 37.63 -22.05 17.24
C GLU A 88 36.83 -20.80 16.82
N GLN A 89 37.40 -20.01 15.91
CA GLN A 89 36.67 -18.95 15.21
C GLN A 89 36.00 -19.52 13.96
N GLU A 90 34.67 -19.65 13.98
CA GLU A 90 33.88 -19.78 12.74
C GLU A 90 33.30 -18.43 12.32
N HIS A 91 33.73 -17.96 11.15
CA HIS A 91 33.08 -16.89 10.38
C HIS A 91 32.14 -17.52 9.34
N PRO A 92 30.89 -17.03 9.15
CA PRO A 92 30.08 -17.46 8.03
C PRO A 92 30.58 -16.84 6.73
N ALA A 93 30.62 -17.71 5.71
CA ALA A 93 31.16 -17.58 4.37
C ALA A 93 30.88 -16.30 3.57
N GLY A 94 31.88 -15.93 2.74
CA GLY A 94 31.66 -15.42 1.38
C GLY A 94 32.62 -14.32 0.94
N GLY A 95 33.56 -14.62 0.04
CA GLY A 95 34.27 -13.56 -0.71
C GLY A 95 35.58 -13.96 -1.38
N SER A 96 35.51 -14.61 -2.54
CA SER A 96 36.61 -14.74 -3.50
C SER A 96 36.89 -13.40 -4.18
N GLY A 97 38.12 -12.88 -4.04
CA GLY A 97 38.59 -11.70 -4.75
C GLY A 97 39.11 -12.01 -6.16
N LYS A 98 38.76 -11.13 -7.11
CA LYS A 98 39.58 -10.83 -8.29
C LYS A 98 39.58 -9.33 -8.50
N SER A 99 40.78 -8.76 -8.46
CA SER A 99 41.12 -7.40 -8.86
C SER A 99 41.12 -7.29 -10.39
N ASP A 100 40.58 -6.20 -10.92
CA ASP A 100 41.35 -5.39 -11.88
C ASP A 100 40.81 -3.96 -11.91
N GLY A 101 41.71 -3.00 -11.95
CA GLY A 101 41.40 -1.57 -11.98
C GLY A 101 41.46 -1.04 -13.40
N THR A 102 40.59 -0.07 -13.74
CA THR A 102 40.91 0.88 -14.81
C THR A 102 40.16 2.19 -14.59
N LEU A 103 40.83 3.25 -15.02
CA LEU A 103 40.66 4.67 -14.73
C LEU A 103 39.41 5.33 -15.33
N GLU A 104 39.14 6.51 -14.75
CA GLU A 104 38.51 7.72 -15.28
C GLU A 104 38.23 7.76 -16.80
N GLN A 105 37.08 8.31 -17.21
CA GLN A 105 36.98 9.76 -17.50
C GLN A 105 35.54 10.18 -17.81
N ALA A 106 35.24 11.41 -17.40
CA ALA A 106 34.08 12.19 -17.78
C ALA A 106 34.02 12.43 -19.30
N ASP A 107 32.84 12.71 -19.83
CA ASP A 107 32.55 14.01 -20.44
C ASP A 107 31.08 14.09 -20.85
N GLY A 108 30.49 15.24 -20.57
CA GLY A 108 29.22 15.67 -21.15
C GLY A 108 29.39 15.97 -22.63
N ASP A 109 28.30 15.95 -23.39
CA ASP A 109 27.67 17.22 -23.70
C ASP A 109 26.30 17.03 -24.32
N ASP A 110 25.49 18.00 -23.97
CA ASP A 110 24.29 18.49 -24.62
C ASP A 110 24.57 18.81 -26.09
N ASP A 111 23.74 18.30 -27.01
CA ASP A 111 23.35 19.13 -28.15
C ASP A 111 22.00 18.69 -28.73
N SER A 112 21.15 19.70 -28.79
CA SER A 112 19.79 19.68 -29.27
C SER A 112 19.79 19.98 -30.77
N SER A 113 19.20 19.11 -31.58
CA SER A 113 18.66 19.56 -32.87
C SER A 113 17.49 18.70 -33.32
N ARG A 114 16.29 19.19 -32.97
CA ARG A 114 15.05 18.91 -33.69
C ARG A 114 15.26 19.32 -35.16
N GLN A 115 15.21 18.35 -36.06
CA GLN A 115 15.17 18.59 -37.49
C GLN A 115 13.70 18.54 -37.90
N GLU A 116 13.15 19.73 -38.14
CA GLU A 116 11.85 19.89 -38.80
C GLU A 116 11.97 19.43 -40.25
N ASP A 117 10.97 18.65 -40.66
CA ASP A 117 10.69 18.23 -42.02
C ASP A 117 10.14 19.43 -42.79
N THR A 118 10.91 19.96 -43.74
CA THR A 118 10.37 20.80 -44.81
C THR A 118 10.82 20.25 -46.15
N GLY A 119 9.79 19.91 -46.93
CA GLY A 119 9.88 19.31 -48.24
C GLY A 119 10.69 20.12 -49.24
N ALA A 120 11.09 19.37 -50.26
CA ALA A 120 11.92 19.78 -51.37
C ALA A 120 11.39 20.98 -52.16
N ASP A 121 12.35 21.56 -52.88
CA ASP A 121 12.24 22.41 -54.07
C ASP A 121 12.10 23.91 -53.81
N ASP A 122 13.25 24.61 -53.83
CA ASP A 122 13.53 25.69 -54.78
C ASP A 122 14.78 26.51 -54.38
N GLY A 123 15.79 26.53 -55.26
CA GLY A 123 16.68 27.68 -55.44
C GLY A 123 17.90 27.84 -54.51
N TYR A 124 19.08 27.40 -54.98
CA TYR A 124 20.34 28.10 -54.68
C TYR A 124 20.87 28.77 -55.95
N PRO A 125 20.54 30.06 -56.21
CA PRO A 125 20.88 30.75 -57.46
C PRO A 125 22.36 31.17 -57.62
N GLN A 126 23.27 30.77 -56.72
CA GLN A 126 24.67 31.24 -56.73
C GLN A 126 25.75 30.16 -56.70
N MET A 127 25.42 28.87 -56.92
CA MET A 127 26.42 27.81 -56.97
C MET A 127 26.60 27.34 -58.42
N THR A 128 27.84 27.36 -58.93
CA THR A 128 28.16 26.76 -60.24
C THR A 128 27.82 25.28 -60.24
N GLU A 129 27.50 24.70 -61.40
CA GLU A 129 27.10 23.28 -61.53
C GLU A 129 28.10 22.31 -60.88
N LYS A 130 29.40 22.66 -60.89
CA LYS A 130 30.46 21.89 -60.21
C LYS A 130 30.35 21.96 -58.68
N GLN A 131 29.96 23.12 -58.12
CA GLN A 131 29.77 23.31 -56.69
C GLN A 131 28.48 22.64 -56.18
N LYS A 132 27.40 22.66 -56.97
CA LYS A 132 26.18 21.90 -56.67
C LYS A 132 26.47 20.39 -56.61
N LYS A 133 27.22 19.88 -57.59
CA LYS A 133 27.64 18.47 -57.61
C LYS A 133 28.57 18.10 -56.45
N LEU A 134 29.43 19.02 -56.01
CA LEU A 134 30.29 18.81 -54.85
C LEU A 134 29.49 18.82 -53.54
N PHE A 135 28.51 19.71 -53.41
CA PHE A 135 27.59 19.74 -52.26
C PHE A 135 26.74 18.47 -52.19
N GLU A 136 26.20 18.01 -53.31
CA GLU A 136 25.49 16.74 -53.41
C GLU A 136 26.39 15.55 -53.01
N LEU A 137 27.65 15.56 -53.44
CA LEU A 137 28.64 14.53 -53.05
C LEU A 137 28.95 14.57 -51.55
N GLN A 138 29.06 15.77 -50.97
CA GLN A 138 29.28 15.96 -49.53
C GLN A 138 28.06 15.54 -48.71
N LEU A 139 26.85 15.85 -49.19
CA LEU A 139 25.60 15.40 -48.58
C LEU A 139 25.53 13.88 -48.57
N LYS A 140 25.84 13.24 -49.71
CA LYS A 140 25.90 11.79 -49.84
C LYS A 140 26.98 11.14 -48.96
N MET A 141 28.13 11.80 -48.77
CA MET A 141 29.15 11.36 -47.81
C MET A 141 28.66 11.46 -46.36
N ASN A 142 27.94 12.52 -46.02
CA ASN A 142 27.39 12.71 -44.68
C ASN A 142 26.28 11.70 -44.38
N GLU A 143 25.42 11.42 -45.35
CA GLU A 143 24.43 10.34 -45.29
C GLU A 143 25.11 8.98 -45.08
N ALA A 144 26.18 8.67 -45.82
CA ALA A 144 26.92 7.43 -45.65
C ALA A 144 27.54 7.31 -44.26
N ARG A 145 28.10 8.40 -43.72
CA ARG A 145 28.63 8.43 -42.34
C ARG A 145 27.53 8.20 -41.31
N LYS A 146 26.37 8.85 -41.44
CA LYS A 146 25.22 8.71 -40.55
C LYS A 146 24.64 7.29 -40.62
N ALA A 147 24.52 6.72 -41.81
CA ALA A 147 24.07 5.34 -42.01
C ALA A 147 25.03 4.33 -41.37
N ASN A 148 26.34 4.52 -41.52
CA ASN A 148 27.35 3.67 -40.87
C ASN A 148 27.30 3.79 -39.34
N GLN A 149 27.13 4.99 -38.80
CA GLN A 149 26.97 5.21 -37.37
C GLN A 149 25.67 4.56 -36.84
N GLN A 150 24.56 4.70 -37.57
CA GLN A 150 23.29 4.04 -37.23
C GLN A 150 23.40 2.52 -37.28
N ALA A 151 24.09 1.96 -38.27
CA ALA A 151 24.32 0.52 -38.38
C ALA A 151 25.17 -0.01 -37.21
N MET A 152 26.23 0.71 -36.83
CA MET A 152 27.04 0.38 -35.65
C MET A 152 26.21 0.42 -34.35
N VAL A 153 25.36 1.43 -34.18
CA VAL A 153 24.46 1.53 -33.02
C VAL A 153 23.42 0.41 -33.03
N ALA A 154 22.88 0.04 -34.20
CA ALA A 154 21.92 -1.04 -34.33
C ALA A 154 22.55 -2.41 -34.03
N GLU A 155 23.78 -2.67 -34.49
CA GLU A 155 24.55 -3.87 -34.14
C GLU A 155 24.87 -3.91 -32.64
N LYS A 156 25.32 -2.78 -32.06
CA LYS A 156 25.54 -2.67 -30.60
C LYS A 156 24.26 -2.97 -29.82
N LYS A 157 23.11 -2.45 -30.26
CA LYS A 157 21.79 -2.70 -29.64
C LYS A 157 21.30 -4.14 -29.82
N ARG A 158 21.79 -4.85 -30.84
CA ARG A 158 21.49 -6.27 -31.10
C ARG A 158 22.36 -7.19 -30.24
N MET A 159 23.62 -6.79 -30.02
CA MET A 159 24.58 -7.48 -29.15
C MET A 159 24.31 -7.22 -27.66
N GLU A 160 23.71 -6.08 -27.33
CA GLU A 160 23.22 -5.80 -25.98
C GLU A 160 22.02 -6.71 -25.64
N PRO A 161 22.00 -7.39 -24.48
CA PRO A 161 20.86 -8.22 -24.10
C PRO A 161 19.60 -7.37 -24.08
N ARG A 162 18.58 -7.81 -24.82
CA ARG A 162 17.29 -7.11 -24.98
C ARG A 162 16.71 -6.77 -23.61
N GLY A 163 16.85 -5.52 -23.18
CA GLY A 163 16.32 -5.04 -21.90
C GLY A 163 14.85 -5.37 -21.78
N GLU A 164 14.43 -5.92 -20.62
CA GLU A 164 13.04 -6.32 -20.35
C GLU A 164 12.07 -5.17 -20.63
N SER A 165 11.40 -5.25 -21.77
CA SER A 165 10.43 -4.26 -22.24
C SER A 165 9.03 -4.59 -21.73
N ARG A 166 8.88 -4.61 -20.39
CA ARG A 166 7.59 -4.42 -19.69
C ARG A 166 7.81 -4.35 -18.19
N GLY A 167 7.95 -3.11 -17.71
CA GLY A 167 8.14 -2.78 -16.30
C GLY A 167 9.60 -2.87 -15.91
N VAL A 168 10.18 -1.74 -15.50
CA VAL A 168 11.37 -1.77 -14.65
C VAL A 168 11.06 -2.76 -13.53
N SER A 169 11.73 -3.93 -13.54
CA SER A 169 11.52 -4.95 -12.50
C SER A 169 11.57 -4.23 -11.16
N LYS A 170 10.59 -4.46 -10.30
CA LYS A 170 10.53 -3.86 -8.96
C LYS A 170 11.90 -3.90 -8.26
N GLN A 171 12.71 -4.92 -8.55
CA GLN A 171 14.13 -5.02 -8.16
C GLN A 171 15.00 -3.90 -8.73
N LYS A 172 15.08 -3.69 -10.04
CA LYS A 172 15.85 -2.59 -10.65
C LYS A 172 15.46 -1.22 -10.09
N TRP A 173 14.16 -0.96 -9.89
CA TRP A 173 13.70 0.28 -9.25
C TRP A 173 14.14 0.40 -7.78
N LEU A 174 14.06 -0.70 -7.02
CA LEU A 174 14.54 -0.74 -5.64
C LEU A 174 16.06 -0.58 -5.56
N ASP A 175 16.81 -1.17 -6.49
CA ASP A 175 18.27 -1.13 -6.52
C ASP A 175 18.77 0.26 -6.95
N ASP A 176 18.16 0.88 -7.95
CA ASP A 176 18.46 2.26 -8.33
C ASP A 176 18.09 3.24 -7.23
N ARG A 177 16.97 3.00 -6.53
CA ARG A 177 16.58 3.78 -5.36
C ARG A 177 17.58 3.59 -4.21
N LYS A 178 18.03 2.37 -3.93
CA LYS A 178 19.06 2.08 -2.93
C LYS A 178 20.39 2.73 -3.29
N LYS A 179 20.80 2.72 -4.56
CA LYS A 179 22.03 3.38 -5.03
C LYS A 179 21.95 4.90 -4.88
N LYS A 180 20.79 5.52 -5.18
CA LYS A 180 20.59 6.97 -4.97
C LYS A 180 20.60 7.33 -3.48
N ILE A 181 19.94 6.53 -2.65
CA ILE A 181 19.94 6.71 -1.19
C ILE A 181 21.36 6.51 -0.65
N GLY A 182 22.06 5.45 -1.06
CA GLY A 182 23.45 5.17 -0.68
C GLY A 182 24.39 6.30 -1.04
N LYS A 183 24.37 6.80 -2.29
CA LYS A 183 25.19 7.96 -2.69
C LYS A 183 24.92 9.21 -1.84
N LEU A 184 23.65 9.47 -1.51
CA LEU A 184 23.28 10.61 -0.65
C LEU A 184 23.79 10.40 0.78
N LEU A 185 23.70 9.19 1.30
CA LEU A 185 24.20 8.83 2.62
C LEU A 185 25.72 8.87 2.69
N ASP A 186 26.41 8.32 1.69
CA ASP A 186 27.86 8.33 1.55
C ASP A 186 28.39 9.78 1.47
N SER A 187 27.71 10.66 0.74
CA SER A 187 28.05 12.09 0.68
C SER A 187 27.87 12.82 2.02
N ASN A 188 27.02 12.30 2.90
CA ASN A 188 26.82 12.79 4.27
C ASN A 188 27.64 11.99 5.30
N GLY A 189 28.44 11.00 4.87
CA GLY A 189 29.22 10.12 5.76
C GLY A 189 28.38 9.23 6.68
N LEU A 190 27.12 8.96 6.31
CA LEU A 190 26.17 8.17 7.09
C LEU A 190 26.01 6.75 6.51
N ASP A 191 25.93 5.74 7.36
CA ASP A 191 25.66 4.36 6.96
C ASP A 191 24.18 4.14 6.60
N MET A 192 23.88 3.14 5.75
CA MET A 192 22.53 2.79 5.27
C MET A 192 21.51 2.60 6.40
N SER A 193 21.96 2.11 7.56
CA SER A 193 21.15 1.96 8.77
C SER A 193 20.64 3.30 9.34
N LYS A 194 21.37 4.40 9.13
CA LYS A 194 21.07 5.75 9.62
C LYS A 194 20.38 6.64 8.59
N SER A 195 19.84 6.05 7.52
CA SER A 195 19.11 6.78 6.46
C SER A 195 17.95 7.64 6.98
N TYR A 196 17.34 7.27 8.10
CA TYR A 196 16.28 8.03 8.75
C TYR A 196 16.73 9.40 9.28
N MET A 197 18.04 9.64 9.49
CA MET A 197 18.56 10.94 9.94
C MET A 197 18.48 12.03 8.88
N LEU A 198 18.34 11.66 7.60
CA LEU A 198 18.18 12.61 6.49
C LEU A 198 16.70 12.93 6.18
N ASP A 199 15.76 12.26 6.84
CA ASP A 199 14.34 12.54 6.67
C ASP A 199 13.96 13.78 7.49
N THR A 200 13.30 14.74 6.85
CA THR A 200 12.66 15.84 7.57
C THR A 200 11.46 15.33 8.37
N GLN A 201 11.06 16.09 9.39
CA GLN A 201 9.88 15.78 10.21
C GLN A 201 8.63 15.54 9.33
N ASP A 202 8.39 16.38 8.32
CA ASP A 202 7.26 16.23 7.40
C ASP A 202 7.36 14.95 6.55
N MET A 203 8.57 14.58 6.10
CA MET A 203 8.80 13.34 5.35
C MET A 203 8.60 12.10 6.22
N ALA A 204 9.03 12.14 7.48
CA ALA A 204 8.80 11.08 8.44
C ALA A 204 7.29 10.93 8.74
N GLU A 205 6.59 12.02 9.02
CA GLU A 205 5.14 12.01 9.29
C GLU A 205 4.34 11.46 8.09
N ALA A 206 4.68 11.86 6.87
CA ALA A 206 4.06 11.33 5.67
C ALA A 206 4.31 9.82 5.48
N LYS A 207 5.51 9.32 5.86
CA LYS A 207 5.82 7.88 5.83
C LYS A 207 5.01 7.12 6.87
N TYR A 208 4.92 7.62 8.11
CA TYR A 208 4.15 6.99 9.19
C TYR A 208 2.65 7.00 8.90
N LYS A 209 2.08 8.12 8.43
CA LYS A 209 0.68 8.20 7.98
C LYS A 209 0.37 7.24 6.83
N LYS A 210 1.33 6.96 5.95
CA LYS A 210 1.18 5.96 4.88
C LYS A 210 1.22 4.53 5.40
N TRP A 211 1.89 4.29 6.53
CA TRP A 211 1.95 2.99 7.19
C TRP A 211 0.70 2.73 8.04
N GLU A 212 0.12 3.78 8.63
CA GLU A 212 -1.20 3.77 9.24
C GLU A 212 -2.29 3.64 8.17
N LYS A 213 -2.57 2.40 7.77
CA LYS A 213 -3.69 2.10 6.89
C LYS A 213 -4.96 2.08 7.73
N GLU A 214 -5.95 2.87 7.31
CA GLU A 214 -7.30 2.72 7.87
C GLU A 214 -7.78 1.27 7.66
N PRO A 215 -8.32 0.61 8.70
CA PRO A 215 -8.76 -0.77 8.61
C PRO A 215 -9.85 -0.89 7.55
N ALA A 216 -9.68 -1.85 6.64
CA ALA A 216 -10.70 -2.09 5.62
C ALA A 216 -12.01 -2.54 6.29
N PRO A 217 -13.16 -2.00 5.86
CA PRO A 217 -14.44 -2.42 6.42
C PRO A 217 -14.65 -3.91 6.20
N HIS A 218 -14.94 -4.63 7.28
CA HIS A 218 -15.03 -6.09 7.30
C HIS A 218 -16.48 -6.57 7.36
N GLY A 219 -16.83 -7.63 6.61
CA GLY A 219 -18.13 -8.28 6.68
C GLY A 219 -19.31 -7.34 6.43
N TRP A 220 -20.26 -7.31 7.37
CA TRP A 220 -21.49 -6.49 7.30
C TRP A 220 -21.23 -4.99 7.45
N ASP A 221 -20.06 -4.60 7.95
CA ASP A 221 -19.72 -3.21 8.18
C ASP A 221 -19.50 -2.43 6.87
N VAL A 222 -19.43 -3.13 5.73
CA VAL A 222 -19.40 -2.56 4.36
C VAL A 222 -20.70 -1.86 3.96
N PHE A 223 -21.82 -2.15 4.63
CA PHE A 223 -23.12 -1.54 4.36
C PHE A 223 -23.53 -0.50 5.42
N ASN A 224 -22.62 -0.16 6.32
CA ASN A 224 -22.85 0.81 7.39
C ASN A 224 -22.86 2.25 6.83
N GLN A 225 -23.61 3.14 7.48
CA GLN A 225 -23.69 4.56 7.12
C GLN A 225 -22.31 5.22 6.99
N LYS A 226 -21.37 4.87 7.89
CA LYS A 226 -19.98 5.35 7.82
C LYS A 226 -19.29 5.03 6.48
N THR A 227 -19.43 3.80 6.00
CA THR A 227 -18.81 3.37 4.74
C THR A 227 -19.47 3.96 3.52
N LEU A 228 -20.78 4.19 3.56
CA LEU A 228 -21.51 4.91 2.52
C LEU A 228 -21.06 6.37 2.45
N TYR A 229 -20.86 7.00 3.61
CA TYR A 229 -20.31 8.35 3.71
C TYR A 229 -18.87 8.42 3.18
N ASP A 230 -18.00 7.49 3.56
CA ASP A 230 -16.62 7.45 3.06
C ASP A 230 -16.55 7.21 1.55
N ALA A 231 -17.43 6.36 1.01
CA ALA A 231 -17.57 6.17 -0.42
C ALA A 231 -18.04 7.45 -1.12
N TYR A 232 -18.97 8.21 -0.52
CA TYR A 232 -19.37 9.53 -1.01
C TYR A 232 -18.21 10.52 -0.95
N LYS A 233 -17.49 10.61 0.16
CA LYS A 233 -16.31 11.48 0.33
C LYS A 233 -15.21 11.17 -0.68
N LYS A 234 -15.00 9.90 -1.03
CA LYS A 234 -14.06 9.49 -2.09
C LYS A 234 -14.54 9.95 -3.47
N ARG A 235 -15.85 9.91 -3.73
CA ARG A 235 -16.42 10.40 -4.99
C ARG A 235 -16.29 11.89 -5.13
N THR A 236 -16.63 12.66 -4.09
CA THR A 236 -16.55 14.13 -4.15
C THR A 236 -15.13 14.63 -4.41
N LYS A 237 -14.11 13.91 -3.94
CA LYS A 237 -12.70 14.20 -4.26
C LYS A 237 -12.35 14.05 -5.74
N ASN A 238 -13.07 13.21 -6.49
CA ASN A 238 -12.84 12.96 -7.91
C ASN A 238 -13.63 13.92 -8.81
N ILE A 239 -14.49 14.78 -8.24
CA ILE A 239 -15.29 15.73 -9.01
C ILE A 239 -14.46 16.99 -9.21
N GLU A 240 -13.97 17.19 -10.42
CA GLU A 240 -13.34 18.45 -10.84
C GLU A 240 -14.42 19.52 -11.06
N VAL A 241 -14.35 20.61 -10.30
CA VAL A 241 -15.24 21.76 -10.41
C VAL A 241 -14.55 22.84 -11.24
N ASP A 242 -15.16 23.20 -12.36
CA ASP A 242 -14.70 24.33 -13.17
C ASP A 242 -15.21 25.65 -12.57
N MET A 243 -14.29 26.46 -12.05
CA MET A 243 -14.60 27.72 -11.40
C MET A 243 -15.10 28.79 -12.39
N GLU A 244 -14.72 28.71 -13.67
CA GLU A 244 -15.14 29.70 -14.67
C GLU A 244 -16.61 29.52 -15.05
N SER A 245 -17.05 28.29 -15.33
CA SER A 245 -18.47 28.00 -15.56
C SER A 245 -19.33 28.32 -14.35
N TYR A 246 -18.81 28.10 -13.13
CA TYR A 246 -19.48 28.50 -11.90
C TYR A 246 -19.68 30.01 -11.79
N ASN A 247 -18.64 30.81 -12.05
CA ASN A 247 -18.73 32.27 -12.01
C ASN A 247 -19.68 32.82 -13.09
N LYS A 248 -19.63 32.27 -14.31
CA LYS A 248 -20.58 32.61 -15.38
C LYS A 248 -22.02 32.32 -14.96
N ALA A 249 -22.29 31.16 -14.38
CA ALA A 249 -23.62 30.80 -13.89
C ALA A 249 -24.10 31.77 -12.79
N LYS A 250 -23.20 32.16 -11.89
CA LYS A 250 -23.46 33.13 -10.82
C LYS A 250 -23.79 34.53 -11.33
N GLU A 251 -23.15 34.98 -12.40
CA GLU A 251 -23.46 36.28 -13.03
C GLU A 251 -24.77 36.24 -13.82
N THR A 252 -25.10 35.11 -14.45
CA THR A 252 -26.32 34.98 -15.25
C THR A 252 -27.60 34.87 -14.44
N ASP A 253 -27.56 34.26 -13.25
CA ASP A 253 -28.74 34.06 -12.39
C ASP A 253 -28.72 35.02 -11.19
N PRO A 254 -29.56 36.06 -11.17
CA PRO A 254 -29.71 36.93 -10.00
C PRO A 254 -30.15 36.18 -8.74
N GLU A 255 -30.81 35.03 -8.87
CA GLU A 255 -31.24 34.15 -7.78
C GLU A 255 -30.37 32.89 -7.70
N PHE A 256 -29.06 33.04 -7.94
CA PHE A 256 -28.10 31.93 -7.88
C PHE A 256 -28.09 31.21 -6.53
N TYR A 257 -28.14 31.99 -5.43
CA TYR A 257 -28.25 31.45 -4.08
C TYR A 257 -29.72 31.30 -3.70
N ARG A 258 -30.28 30.14 -4.04
CA ARG A 258 -31.69 29.82 -3.78
C ARG A 258 -31.93 29.45 -2.32
N ASP A 259 -32.98 30.02 -1.75
CA ASP A 259 -33.52 29.57 -0.46
C ASP A 259 -34.45 28.36 -0.63
N ALA A 260 -34.67 27.59 0.43
CA ALA A 260 -35.53 26.41 0.43
C ALA A 260 -36.98 26.71 0.00
N SER A 261 -37.40 27.97 0.12
CA SER A 261 -38.72 28.47 -0.27
C SER A 261 -38.82 28.98 -1.72
N SER A 262 -37.74 28.95 -2.51
CA SER A 262 -37.73 29.44 -3.90
C SER A 262 -38.61 28.59 -4.83
N LEU A 263 -39.53 29.24 -5.55
CA LEU A 263 -40.51 28.61 -6.45
C LEU A 263 -39.90 28.08 -7.77
N GLN A 264 -38.60 28.26 -7.98
CA GLN A 264 -37.92 27.86 -9.22
C GLN A 264 -37.51 26.39 -9.23
N TYR A 265 -37.81 25.64 -8.17
CA TYR A 265 -37.68 24.18 -8.13
C TYR A 265 -38.49 23.53 -9.28
N GLY A 266 -37.81 22.75 -10.14
CA GLY A 266 -38.42 22.09 -11.29
C GLY A 266 -38.19 22.76 -12.64
N LYS A 267 -37.57 23.95 -12.69
CA LYS A 267 -37.06 24.49 -13.97
C LYS A 267 -35.82 23.68 -14.37
N VAL A 268 -35.91 22.95 -15.49
CA VAL A 268 -34.80 22.16 -16.01
C VAL A 268 -33.73 23.10 -16.56
N SER A 269 -32.60 23.23 -15.85
CA SER A 269 -31.45 23.94 -16.40
C SER A 269 -30.85 23.14 -17.55
N LYS A 270 -30.51 23.82 -18.64
CA LYS A 270 -29.82 23.18 -19.77
C LYS A 270 -28.37 22.95 -19.36
N VAL A 271 -28.07 21.75 -18.90
CA VAL A 271 -26.70 21.33 -18.59
C VAL A 271 -25.96 21.07 -19.90
N ALA A 272 -24.71 21.52 -20.00
CA ALA A 272 -23.87 21.23 -21.15
C ALA A 272 -23.66 19.71 -21.30
N GLU A 273 -23.75 19.20 -22.53
CA GLU A 273 -23.50 17.79 -22.88
C GLU A 273 -22.21 17.20 -22.27
N PRO A 274 -21.04 17.87 -22.26
CA PRO A 274 -19.82 17.31 -21.65
C PRO A 274 -19.97 17.01 -20.16
N ASN A 275 -20.80 17.76 -19.43
CA ASN A 275 -21.04 17.51 -18.01
C ASN A 275 -21.95 16.29 -17.80
N ILE A 276 -22.89 16.05 -18.73
CA ILE A 276 -23.74 14.86 -18.75
C ILE A 276 -22.87 13.64 -19.04
N ASP A 277 -21.96 13.71 -20.01
CA ASP A 277 -21.04 12.62 -20.33
C ASP A 277 -20.13 12.27 -19.15
N ARG A 278 -19.61 13.27 -18.43
CA ARG A 278 -18.84 13.06 -17.19
C ARG A 278 -19.65 12.30 -16.13
N MET A 279 -20.92 12.68 -15.92
CA MET A 279 -21.81 11.97 -15.00
C MET A 279 -22.05 10.52 -15.44
N VAL A 280 -22.32 10.30 -16.73
CA VAL A 280 -22.55 8.96 -17.30
C VAL A 280 -21.30 8.08 -17.13
N ASN A 281 -20.11 8.64 -17.33
CA ASN A 281 -18.85 7.93 -17.12
C ASN A 281 -18.64 7.54 -15.65
N GLU A 282 -18.96 8.44 -14.70
CA GLU A 282 -18.91 8.12 -13.26
C GLU A 282 -19.88 6.97 -12.91
N LEU A 283 -21.08 6.95 -13.48
CA LEU A 283 -22.04 5.87 -13.29
C LEU A 283 -21.55 4.54 -13.87
N LYS A 284 -20.95 4.55 -15.06
CA LYS A 284 -20.36 3.34 -15.67
C LYS A 284 -19.22 2.79 -14.81
N GLU A 285 -18.32 3.65 -14.33
CA GLU A 285 -17.25 3.22 -13.42
C GLU A 285 -17.79 2.64 -12.11
N ARG A 286 -18.89 3.20 -11.58
CA ARG A 286 -19.56 2.66 -10.38
C ARG A 286 -20.10 1.26 -10.63
N ASP A 287 -20.71 1.03 -11.77
CA ASP A 287 -21.24 -0.28 -12.14
C ASP A 287 -20.12 -1.30 -12.35
N GLU A 288 -19.00 -0.91 -12.94
CA GLU A 288 -17.80 -1.75 -13.07
C GLU A 288 -17.18 -2.11 -11.71
N LYS A 289 -17.06 -1.12 -10.81
CA LYS A 289 -16.62 -1.33 -9.42
C LYS A 289 -17.58 -2.25 -8.65
N ARG A 290 -18.89 -2.13 -8.88
CA ARG A 290 -19.91 -3.03 -8.30
C ARG A 290 -19.77 -4.46 -8.82
N LYS A 291 -19.57 -4.63 -10.13
CA LYS A 291 -19.37 -5.96 -10.75
C LYS A 291 -18.10 -6.65 -10.23
N SER A 292 -17.03 -5.90 -10.04
CA SER A 292 -15.73 -6.41 -9.54
C SER A 292 -15.64 -6.54 -8.01
N PHE A 293 -16.68 -6.15 -7.27
CA PHE A 293 -16.73 -6.25 -5.81
C PHE A 293 -16.66 -7.72 -5.33
N SER A 294 -17.36 -8.62 -6.02
CA SER A 294 -17.24 -10.07 -5.78
C SER A 294 -16.22 -10.65 -6.76
N ARG A 295 -15.02 -10.95 -6.25
CA ARG A 295 -13.98 -11.61 -7.04
C ARG A 295 -14.16 -13.13 -6.99
N ARG A 296 -14.28 -13.77 -8.15
CA ARG A 296 -14.27 -15.23 -8.26
C ARG A 296 -12.88 -15.74 -7.85
N ARG A 297 -12.82 -16.66 -6.89
CA ARG A 297 -11.57 -17.37 -6.55
C ARG A 297 -11.22 -18.32 -7.70
N LYS A 298 -9.94 -18.37 -8.10
CA LYS A 298 -9.47 -19.29 -9.14
C LYS A 298 -9.72 -20.73 -8.69
N PHE A 299 -10.23 -21.57 -9.58
CA PHE A 299 -10.35 -23.01 -9.35
C PHE A 299 -8.94 -23.60 -9.23
N ASN A 300 -8.73 -24.46 -8.24
CA ASN A 300 -7.48 -25.20 -8.09
C ASN A 300 -7.71 -26.63 -8.54
N GLU A 301 -6.98 -27.09 -9.55
CA GLU A 301 -7.13 -28.42 -10.15
C GLU A 301 -6.61 -29.53 -9.23
N ASP A 302 -5.65 -29.21 -8.35
CA ASP A 302 -5.08 -30.15 -7.39
C ASP A 302 -5.97 -30.40 -6.16
N LYS A 303 -7.11 -29.70 -6.06
CA LYS A 303 -8.01 -29.86 -4.92
C LYS A 303 -8.95 -31.04 -5.15
N ASP A 304 -9.02 -31.94 -4.17
CA ASP A 304 -10.00 -33.03 -4.18
C ASP A 304 -11.43 -32.49 -4.38
N ILE A 305 -12.12 -33.07 -5.37
CA ILE A 305 -13.45 -32.65 -5.78
C ILE A 305 -14.49 -33.36 -4.90
N ASP A 306 -15.06 -32.60 -3.97
CA ASP A 306 -16.09 -33.05 -3.01
C ASP A 306 -17.54 -32.92 -3.54
N SER A 307 -17.71 -32.48 -4.79
CA SER A 307 -19.01 -32.04 -5.33
C SER A 307 -19.23 -32.50 -6.78
N ILE A 308 -20.46 -32.90 -7.05
CA ILE A 308 -20.91 -33.40 -8.37
C ILE A 308 -21.35 -32.26 -9.30
N ASN A 309 -21.85 -31.14 -8.75
CA ASN A 309 -22.31 -29.98 -9.52
C ASN A 309 -21.89 -28.65 -8.86
N ASP A 310 -21.87 -27.55 -9.61
CA ASP A 310 -21.46 -26.21 -9.14
C ASP A 310 -22.30 -25.72 -7.94
N ARG A 311 -23.61 -26.03 -7.93
CA ARG A 311 -24.50 -25.64 -6.83
C ARG A 311 -24.12 -26.38 -5.54
N ASN A 312 -23.72 -27.64 -5.65
CA ASN A 312 -23.25 -28.48 -4.56
C ASN A 312 -21.87 -28.03 -4.09
N GLU A 313 -20.96 -27.65 -5.00
CA GLU A 313 -19.66 -27.06 -4.65
C GLU A 313 -19.86 -25.77 -3.83
N HIS A 314 -20.80 -24.92 -4.23
CA HIS A 314 -21.17 -23.73 -3.47
C HIS A 314 -21.80 -24.04 -2.11
N PHE A 315 -22.57 -25.13 -2.02
CA PHE A 315 -23.16 -25.60 -0.76
C PHE A 315 -22.09 -26.15 0.19
N ASN A 316 -21.21 -27.04 -0.28
CA ASN A 316 -20.07 -27.57 0.47
C ASN A 316 -19.17 -26.42 0.95
N LYS A 317 -18.84 -25.46 0.08
CA LYS A 317 -18.10 -24.23 0.46
C LYS A 317 -18.81 -23.40 1.53
N LYS A 318 -20.14 -23.45 1.63
CA LYS A 318 -20.92 -22.77 2.67
C LYS A 318 -20.82 -23.52 3.99
N ILE A 319 -20.96 -24.84 3.96
CA ILE A 319 -20.81 -25.72 5.13
C ILE A 319 -19.40 -25.61 5.70
N GLU A 320 -18.37 -25.69 4.87
CA GLU A 320 -16.97 -25.51 5.27
C GLU A 320 -16.71 -24.16 5.96
N ARG A 321 -17.35 -23.08 5.50
CA ARG A 321 -17.22 -21.76 6.14
C ARG A 321 -17.88 -21.68 7.52
N ALA A 322 -18.99 -22.39 7.72
CA ALA A 322 -19.74 -22.35 8.98
C ALA A 322 -19.22 -23.38 10.00
N PHE A 323 -18.97 -24.60 9.54
CA PHE A 323 -18.68 -25.76 10.38
C PHE A 323 -17.24 -26.25 10.29
N GLY A 324 -16.48 -25.82 9.27
CA GLY A 324 -15.11 -26.30 9.05
C GLY A 324 -14.19 -26.08 10.25
N LYS A 325 -14.40 -25.02 11.04
CA LYS A 325 -13.67 -24.78 12.30
C LYS A 325 -13.92 -25.88 13.35
N TYR A 326 -15.13 -26.42 13.41
CA TYR A 326 -15.55 -27.42 14.40
C TYR A 326 -15.32 -28.86 13.92
N THR A 327 -15.25 -29.09 12.60
CA THR A 327 -15.11 -30.42 12.01
C THR A 327 -13.66 -30.76 11.61
N LEU A 328 -12.67 -29.95 12.02
CA LEU A 328 -11.25 -30.19 11.70
C LEU A 328 -10.76 -31.55 12.18
N GLU A 329 -11.12 -31.96 13.39
CA GLU A 329 -10.70 -33.25 13.96
C GLU A 329 -11.31 -34.42 13.17
N ILE A 330 -12.60 -34.32 12.84
CA ILE A 330 -13.31 -35.33 12.04
C ILE A 330 -12.65 -35.45 10.66
N LYS A 331 -12.33 -34.32 10.02
CA LYS A 331 -11.66 -34.29 8.72
C LYS A 331 -10.26 -34.92 8.78
N ASN A 332 -9.46 -34.55 9.77
CA ASN A 332 -8.13 -35.13 9.98
C ASN A 332 -8.20 -36.64 10.25
N ASN A 333 -9.21 -37.11 10.98
CA ASN A 333 -9.41 -38.55 11.24
C ASN A 333 -9.81 -39.31 9.97
N LEU A 334 -10.60 -38.70 9.09
CA LEU A 334 -10.92 -39.27 7.78
C LEU A 334 -9.67 -39.36 6.89
N GLU A 335 -8.85 -38.31 6.85
CA GLU A 335 -7.58 -38.30 6.11
C GLU A 335 -6.55 -39.30 6.68
N ARG A 336 -6.64 -39.62 7.97
CA ARG A 336 -5.81 -40.63 8.65
C ARG A 336 -6.37 -42.05 8.62
N GLY A 337 -7.54 -42.27 8.02
CA GLY A 337 -8.11 -43.62 7.86
C GLY A 337 -8.92 -44.13 9.06
N THR A 338 -9.72 -43.28 9.71
CA THR A 338 -10.69 -43.63 10.77
C THR A 338 -10.13 -44.31 12.02
N ALA A 339 -8.81 -44.34 12.20
CA ALA A 339 -8.18 -44.81 13.42
C ALA A 339 -8.38 -43.77 14.55
N LEU A 340 -8.97 -44.20 15.67
CA LEU A 340 -9.01 -43.40 16.90
C LEU A 340 -7.58 -43.28 17.45
N PRO A 341 -7.19 -42.11 18.01
CA PRO A 341 -5.97 -42.01 18.79
C PRO A 341 -6.13 -42.84 20.07
N ASP A 342 -5.17 -43.74 20.34
CA ASP A 342 -5.03 -44.42 21.63
C ASP A 342 -4.74 -43.44 22.78
#